data_AF-A0A0P0VCZ7-F1
#
_entry.id   AF-A0A0P0VCZ7-F1
#
_cell.length_a   1.000
_cell.length_b   1.000
_cell.length_c   1.000
_cell.angle_alpha   90.00
_cell.angle_beta   90.00
_cell.angle_gamma   90.00
#
_symmetry.space_group_name_H-M   'P 1'
#
loop_
_entity.id
_entity.type
_entity.pdbx_description
1 polymer ?
#
loop_
_entity_poly.entity_id
_entity_poly.type
_entity_poly.pdbx_seq_one_letter_code
_entity_poly.pdbx_strand_id
1 'polypeptide(L)'
;MGLHYEQYDAEGHESSLSRKYGLRDVVVSDPEAAKRDKGWGFVARVYLGGQNVTLDLSRFRHTLTRLHARALRVRSLHPAP
;
A
#
# COMPACT_ATOMS: atom_id res chain seq x y z
N MET A 1 4.29 -19.72 -10.26
CA MET A 1 4.93 -18.46 -9.86
C MET A 1 5.10 -18.49 -8.33
N GLY A 2 6.27 -18.83 -7.79
CA GLY A 2 6.50 -18.95 -6.34
C GLY A 2 6.56 -17.61 -5.58
N LEU A 3 5.80 -16.61 -6.04
CA LEU A 3 5.78 -15.27 -5.49
C LEU A 3 4.80 -15.21 -4.32
N HIS A 4 5.27 -14.68 -3.18
CA HIS A 4 4.43 -14.38 -2.04
C HIS A 4 4.22 -12.88 -1.95
N TYR A 5 2.96 -12.47 -1.99
CA TYR A 5 2.55 -11.09 -1.82
C TYR A 5 2.31 -10.80 -0.34
N GLU A 6 2.73 -9.62 0.09
CA GLU A 6 2.47 -9.10 1.43
C GLU A 6 1.81 -7.74 1.25
N GLN A 7 0.69 -7.55 1.94
CA GLN A 7 -0.07 -6.31 1.87
C GLN A 7 0.52 -5.28 2.83
N TYR A 8 0.55 -4.03 2.37
CA TYR A 8 0.79 -2.86 3.21
C TYR A 8 -0.23 -1.80 2.84
N ASP A 9 -1.06 -1.44 3.80
CA ASP A 9 -2.08 -0.41 3.62
C ASP A 9 -1.47 0.95 3.96
N ALA A 10 -1.24 1.75 2.91
CA ALA A 10 -0.80 3.11 3.06
C ALA A 10 -1.91 3.94 3.73
N GLU A 11 -1.54 4.71 4.75
CA GLU A 11 -2.44 5.66 5.39
C GLU A 11 -2.60 6.94 4.57
N GLY A 12 -3.70 7.65 4.82
CA GLY A 12 -4.01 8.89 4.10
C GLY A 12 -2.86 9.91 4.16
N HIS A 13 -2.14 9.99 5.28
CA HIS A 13 -1.01 10.92 5.45
C HIS A 13 0.23 10.54 4.62
N GLU A 14 0.41 9.27 4.27
CA GLU A 14 1.48 8.79 3.38
C GLU A 14 1.17 9.09 1.91
N SER A 15 -0.10 9.31 1.59
CA SER A 15 -0.56 9.62 0.24
C SER A 15 -0.46 11.11 -0.07
N SER A 16 0.05 11.45 -1.26
CA SER A 16 0.00 12.81 -1.80
C SER A 16 -1.43 13.34 -1.96
N LEU A 17 -2.43 12.46 -1.99
CA LEU A 17 -3.84 12.84 -2.07
C LEU A 17 -4.31 13.62 -0.84
N SER A 18 -3.72 13.37 0.35
CA SER A 18 -4.02 14.17 1.55
C SER A 18 -3.70 15.65 1.37
N ARG A 19 -2.66 15.98 0.61
CA ARG A 19 -2.31 17.38 0.28
C ARG A 19 -3.24 17.96 -0.79
N LYS A 20 -3.76 17.12 -1.68
CA LYS A 20 -4.62 17.56 -2.80
C LYS A 20 -6.08 17.76 -2.38
N TYR A 21 -6.62 16.86 -1.56
CA TYR A 21 -8.03 16.85 -1.17
C TYR A 21 -8.24 17.20 0.31
N GLY A 22 -7.19 17.11 1.14
CA GLY A 22 -7.31 17.17 2.59
C GLY A 22 -7.57 15.80 3.20
N LEU A 23 -7.11 15.58 4.43
CA LEU A 23 -7.23 14.29 5.14
C LEU A 23 -8.68 13.86 5.43
N ARG A 24 -9.62 14.80 5.43
CA ARG A 24 -11.04 14.53 5.73
C ARG A 24 -11.88 14.25 4.48
N ASP A 25 -11.38 14.58 3.30
CA ASP A 25 -12.09 14.30 2.05
C ASP A 25 -12.22 12.80 1.84
N VAL A 26 -13.40 12.36 1.37
CA VAL A 26 -13.72 10.94 1.14
C VAL A 26 -12.67 10.25 0.26
N VAL A 27 -12.00 10.97 -0.63
CA VAL A 27 -10.93 10.41 -1.47
C VAL A 27 -9.77 9.86 -0.63
N VAL A 28 -9.55 10.42 0.56
CA VAL A 28 -8.44 10.05 1.47
C VAL A 28 -8.94 9.32 2.70
N SER A 29 -10.05 9.77 3.29
CA SER A 29 -10.61 9.23 4.53
C SER A 29 -11.38 7.93 4.32
N ASP A 30 -12.05 7.75 3.18
CA ASP A 30 -12.74 6.51 2.80
C ASP A 30 -12.60 6.23 1.29
N PRO A 31 -11.42 5.74 0.85
CA PRO A 31 -11.18 5.42 -0.54
C PRO A 31 -12.16 4.41 -1.12
N GLU A 32 -12.71 3.49 -0.31
CA GLU A 32 -13.67 2.48 -0.77
C GLU A 32 -15.04 3.09 -1.06
N ALA A 33 -15.50 4.07 -0.28
CA ALA A 33 -16.68 4.87 -0.64
C ALA A 33 -16.43 5.66 -1.94
N ALA A 34 -15.29 6.35 -2.04
CA ALA A 34 -14.95 7.13 -3.23
C ALA A 34 -14.87 6.27 -4.52
N LYS A 35 -14.32 5.05 -4.42
CA LYS A 35 -14.27 4.08 -5.53
C LYS A 35 -15.66 3.62 -5.97
N ARG A 36 -16.53 3.30 -5.02
CA ARG A 36 -17.89 2.82 -5.30
C ARG A 36 -18.74 3.90 -6.00
N ASP A 37 -18.64 5.15 -5.55
CA ASP A 37 -19.51 6.22 -6.04
C ASP A 37 -19.07 6.81 -7.38
N LYS A 38 -17.75 6.86 -7.65
CA LYS A 38 -17.20 7.58 -8.81
C LYS A 38 -16.79 6.68 -9.98
N GLY A 39 -16.78 5.36 -9.77
CA GLY A 39 -16.47 4.36 -10.81
C GLY A 39 -15.00 4.31 -11.25
N TRP A 40 -14.69 3.33 -12.09
CA TRP A 40 -13.29 2.96 -12.42
C TRP A 40 -12.45 4.09 -13.04
N GLY A 41 -13.05 4.94 -13.88
CA GLY A 41 -12.35 6.05 -14.51
C GLY A 41 -11.79 7.07 -13.51
N PHE A 42 -12.50 7.29 -12.40
CA PHE A 42 -11.99 8.08 -11.28
C PHE A 42 -10.88 7.33 -10.54
N VAL A 43 -11.09 6.04 -10.24
CA VAL A 43 -10.15 5.21 -9.49
C VAL A 43 -8.78 5.15 -10.17
N ALA A 44 -8.75 4.83 -11.46
CA ALA A 44 -7.51 4.73 -12.22
C ALA A 44 -6.76 6.07 -12.26
N ARG A 45 -7.48 7.18 -12.47
CA ARG A 45 -6.88 8.50 -12.55
C ARG A 45 -6.33 8.99 -11.21
N VAL A 46 -7.05 8.74 -10.12
CA VAL A 46 -6.71 9.32 -8.81
C VAL A 46 -5.80 8.41 -8.00
N TYR A 47 -6.15 7.13 -7.84
CA TYR A 47 -5.41 6.23 -6.96
C TYR A 47 -4.26 5.50 -7.65
N LEU A 48 -4.39 5.19 -8.95
CA LEU A 48 -3.36 4.43 -9.67
C LEU A 48 -2.37 5.33 -10.39
N GLY A 49 -2.86 6.40 -11.04
CA GLY A 49 -2.00 7.31 -11.83
C GLY A 49 -1.64 8.62 -11.12
N GLY A 50 -2.48 9.10 -10.21
CA GLY A 50 -2.36 10.45 -9.63
C GLY A 50 -1.81 10.50 -8.21
N GLN A 51 -1.55 9.35 -7.60
CA GLN A 51 -1.10 9.22 -6.22
C GLN A 51 0.38 8.86 -6.16
N ASN A 52 1.13 9.61 -5.37
CA ASN A 52 2.45 9.22 -4.89
C ASN A 52 2.34 8.85 -3.41
N VAL A 53 2.96 7.75 -3.02
CA VAL A 53 3.01 7.30 -1.62
C VAL A 53 4.42 7.51 -1.08
N THR A 54 4.53 8.24 0.02
CA THR A 54 5.75 8.36 0.81
C THR A 54 5.58 7.49 2.06
N LEU A 55 6.26 6.34 2.07
CA LEU A 55 6.13 5.37 3.16
C LEU A 55 6.66 5.93 4.48
N ASP A 56 5.88 5.78 5.54
CA ASP A 56 6.35 5.92 6.90
C ASP A 56 7.19 4.68 7.25
N LEU A 57 8.51 4.88 7.32
CA LEU A 57 9.47 3.82 7.63
C LEU A 57 9.25 3.20 9.00
N SER A 58 8.68 3.94 9.97
CA SER A 58 8.39 3.43 11.30
C SER A 58 7.30 2.37 11.26
N ARG A 59 6.24 2.61 10.47
CA ARG A 59 5.14 1.65 10.24
C ARG A 59 5.57 0.53 9.32
N PHE A 60 6.16 0.88 8.18
CA PHE A 60 6.61 -0.06 7.15
C PHE A 60 7.67 -1.05 7.66
N ARG A 61 8.45 -0.69 8.68
CA ARG A 61 9.41 -1.59 9.35
C ARG A 61 8.78 -2.93 9.73
N HIS A 62 7.56 -2.94 10.25
CA HIS A 62 6.90 -4.18 10.69
C HIS A 62 6.66 -5.14 9.52
N THR A 63 6.22 -4.60 8.37
CA THR A 63 6.04 -5.38 7.14
C THR A 63 7.39 -5.91 6.64
N LEU A 64 8.42 -5.08 6.61
CA LEU A 64 9.77 -5.51 6.22
C LEU A 64 10.33 -6.60 7.14
N THR A 65 10.15 -6.48 8.46
CA THR A 65 10.61 -7.51 9.40
C THR A 65 9.89 -8.84 9.20
N ARG A 66 8.56 -8.83 8.98
CA ARG A 66 7.80 -10.06 8.65
C ARG A 66 8.31 -10.70 7.37
N LEU A 67 8.48 -9.90 6.31
CA LEU A 67 8.99 -10.36 5.02
C LEU A 67 10.40 -10.91 5.13
N HIS A 68 11.29 -10.24 5.87
CA HIS A 68 12.65 -10.69 6.10
C HIS A 68 12.68 -12.01 6.86
N ALA A 69 11.92 -12.14 7.96
CA ALA A 69 11.80 -13.39 8.70
C ALA A 69 11.26 -14.53 7.83
N ARG A 70 10.28 -14.24 6.95
CA ARG A 70 9.77 -15.21 5.98
C ARG A 70 10.84 -15.62 4.97
N ALA A 71 11.57 -14.65 4.39
CA ALA A 71 12.62 -14.91 3.41
C ALA A 71 13.71 -15.81 4.00
N LEU A 72 14.12 -15.56 5.24
CA LEU A 72 15.08 -16.43 5.95
C LEU A 72 14.55 -17.86 6.13
N ARG A 73 13.27 -18.03 6.50
CA ARG A 73 12.65 -19.36 6.61
C ARG A 73 12.61 -20.10 5.28
N VAL A 74 12.17 -19.43 4.21
CA VAL A 74 12.11 -20.02 2.87
C VAL A 74 13.52 -20.43 2.42
N ARG A 75 14.53 -19.57 2.64
CA ARG A 75 15.93 -19.89 2.35
C ARG A 75 16.45 -21.09 3.14
N SER A 76 16.07 -21.23 4.42
CA SER A 76 16.48 -22.39 5.22
C SER A 76 15.79 -23.69 4.81
N LEU A 77 14.57 -23.63 4.27
CA LEU A 77 13.84 -24.80 3.78
C LEU A 77 14.31 -25.24 2.39
N HIS A 78 14.90 -24.33 1.63
CA HIS A 78 15.48 -24.57 0.31
C HIS A 78 16.94 -24.08 0.29
N PRO A 79 17.85 -24.72 1.04
CA PRO A 79 19.26 -24.41 0.92
C PRO A 79 19.67 -24.60 -0.54
N ALA A 80 20.48 -23.67 -1.05
CA ALA A 80 21.05 -23.83 -2.39
C ALA A 80 21.78 -25.19 -2.47
N PRO A 81 21.72 -25.88 -3.62
CA PRO A 81 22.35 -27.18 -3.82
C PRO A 81 23.86 -27.15 -3.55
#